data_AF-A0A0M3HSR9-F1
#
_entry.id   AF-A0A0M3HSR9-F1
#
_cell.length_a   1.000
_cell.length_b   1.000
_cell.length_c   1.000
_cell.angle_alpha   90.00
_cell.angle_beta   90.00
_cell.angle_gamma   90.00
#
_symmetry.space_group_name_H-M   'P 1'
#
loop_
_entity.id
_entity.type
_entity.pdbx_description
1 polymer ?
#
loop_
_entity_poly.entity_id
_entity_poly.type
_entity_poly.pdbx_seq_one_letter_code
_entity_poly.pdbx_strand_id
1 'polypeptide(L)'
;MQHRRQCLFVLFVWIISECSSLIANKDYTPAGTSPLLYRPGIDPIIQLDYNTFEDTIFGQNHAFVVEFYADWCGHCRAFAPHFREFAAGVRSWHSIVSVAAINCADPLNQNLCMEQNIFGYPLIKYYPRNARYAGDAITLDLPEHSAASLRTLVARAILNEYNKFHYSDWPQFSHLLVSG
;
A
#
# COMPACT_ATOMS: atom_id res chain seq x y z
N MET A 1 -3.77 47.40 41.19
CA MET A 1 -3.99 48.37 40.09
C MET A 1 -2.63 48.61 39.44
N GLN A 2 -2.18 47.75 38.53
CA GLN A 2 -2.44 47.77 37.08
C GLN A 2 -1.50 48.72 36.30
N HIS A 3 -0.48 48.14 35.65
CA HIS A 3 -0.07 48.31 34.23
C HIS A 3 1.40 47.86 34.07
N ARG A 4 1.61 46.64 33.57
CA ARG A 4 1.81 46.24 32.16
C ARG A 4 3.25 46.44 31.66
N ARG A 5 3.92 45.29 31.61
CA ARG A 5 5.14 44.98 30.86
C ARG A 5 4.91 45.20 29.36
N GLN A 6 5.90 45.78 28.68
CA GLN A 6 6.12 45.57 27.25
C GLN A 6 7.59 45.24 27.05
N CYS A 7 7.90 43.94 27.00
CA CYS A 7 9.12 43.46 26.35
C CYS A 7 8.73 43.12 24.91
N LEU A 8 9.43 43.73 23.95
CA LEU A 8 9.44 43.33 22.54
C LEU A 8 9.66 41.81 22.45
N PHE A 9 8.61 41.06 22.09
CA PHE A 9 8.75 39.69 21.62
C PHE A 9 8.79 39.72 20.10
N VAL A 10 9.98 39.50 19.57
CA VAL A 10 10.23 39.29 18.15
C VAL A 10 9.37 38.11 17.69
N LEU A 11 8.61 38.34 16.63
CA LEU A 11 7.76 37.39 15.92
C LEU A 11 8.60 36.23 15.37
N PHE A 12 8.91 35.24 16.21
CA PHE A 12 9.12 33.88 15.74
C PHE A 12 7.73 33.32 15.46
N VAL A 13 7.21 33.57 14.26
CA VAL A 13 6.11 32.78 13.71
C VAL A 13 6.70 31.39 13.52
N TRP A 14 6.51 30.55 14.54
CA TRP A 14 6.59 29.11 14.42
C TRP A 14 5.58 28.72 13.34
N ILE A 15 6.06 28.62 12.10
CA ILE A 15 5.38 27.85 11.07
C ILE A 15 5.56 26.40 11.51
N ILE A 16 4.70 25.99 12.45
CA ILE A 16 4.34 24.58 12.63
C ILE A 16 3.67 24.22 11.31
N SER A 17 4.47 23.80 10.34
CA SER A 17 3.97 23.06 9.19
C SER A 17 3.39 21.79 9.77
N GLU A 18 2.08 21.80 10.01
CA GLU A 18 1.34 20.58 10.26
C GLU A 18 1.57 19.69 9.04
N CYS A 19 2.53 18.77 9.17
CA CYS A 19 2.74 17.69 8.22
C CYS A 19 1.50 16.81 8.35
N SER A 20 0.45 17.16 7.63
CA SER A 20 -0.78 16.39 7.57
C SER A 20 -0.47 15.16 6.74
N SER A 21 -0.31 14.02 7.38
CA SER A 21 -0.14 12.76 6.67
C SER A 21 -1.40 12.45 5.85
N LEU A 22 -1.22 12.15 4.58
CA LEU A 22 -2.30 11.88 3.64
C LEU A 22 -2.47 10.37 3.50
N ILE A 23 -3.08 9.75 4.50
CA ILE A 23 -3.36 8.31 4.48
C ILE A 23 -4.59 8.04 3.59
N ALA A 24 -4.40 7.28 2.51
CA ALA A 24 -5.48 6.84 1.63
C ALA A 24 -6.29 5.71 2.30
N ASN A 25 -7.61 5.77 2.10
CA ASN A 25 -8.53 4.70 2.46
C ASN A 25 -9.25 4.19 1.21
N LYS A 26 -10.19 3.25 1.36
CA LYS A 26 -10.90 2.62 0.22
C LYS A 26 -11.75 3.60 -0.58
N ASP A 27 -12.19 4.70 0.02
CA ASP A 27 -13.04 5.72 -0.61
C ASP A 27 -12.20 6.87 -1.22
N TYR A 28 -10.89 6.89 -0.99
CA TYR A 28 -9.99 7.90 -1.55
C TYR A 28 -9.91 7.76 -3.08
N THR A 29 -10.03 8.90 -3.75
CA THR A 29 -9.82 9.02 -5.20
C THR A 29 -8.47 9.71 -5.44
N PRO A 30 -7.52 9.07 -6.16
CA PRO A 30 -6.27 9.68 -6.58
C PRO A 30 -6.45 11.05 -7.24
N ALA A 31 -5.52 11.97 -6.97
CA ALA A 31 -5.51 13.32 -7.57
C ALA A 31 -5.06 13.33 -9.04
N GLY A 32 -4.56 12.19 -9.54
CA GLY A 32 -4.15 11.99 -10.93
C GLY A 32 -5.30 12.16 -11.93
N THR A 33 -4.93 12.33 -13.20
CA THR A 33 -5.86 12.52 -14.33
C THR A 33 -6.10 11.26 -15.15
N SER A 34 -5.24 10.25 -15.02
CA SER A 34 -5.34 9.01 -15.76
C SER A 34 -6.50 8.15 -15.26
N PRO A 35 -7.17 7.39 -16.14
CA PRO A 35 -8.22 6.47 -15.74
C PRO A 35 -7.74 5.42 -14.71
N LEU A 36 -8.65 5.02 -13.82
CA LEU A 36 -8.39 3.96 -12.86
C LEU A 36 -8.92 2.62 -13.38
N LEU A 37 -8.19 1.54 -13.15
CA LEU A 37 -8.69 0.17 -13.41
C LEU A 37 -9.64 -0.33 -12.31
N TYR A 38 -9.53 0.27 -11.12
CA TYR A 38 -10.31 -0.09 -9.92
C TYR A 38 -11.12 1.11 -9.45
N ARG A 39 -12.29 0.84 -8.88
CA ARG A 39 -13.24 1.88 -8.46
C ARG A 39 -13.12 2.15 -6.97
N PRO A 40 -12.73 3.37 -6.55
CA PRO A 40 -12.84 3.80 -5.16
C PRO A 40 -14.24 3.57 -4.58
N GLY A 41 -14.31 3.15 -3.32
CA GLY A 41 -15.54 2.87 -2.57
C GLY A 41 -16.31 1.62 -3.00
N ILE A 42 -15.92 0.96 -4.09
CA ILE A 42 -16.60 -0.24 -4.61
C ILE A 42 -15.68 -1.46 -4.55
N ASP A 43 -14.51 -1.36 -5.17
CA ASP A 43 -13.56 -2.46 -5.17
C ASP A 43 -12.77 -2.44 -3.83
N PRO A 44 -12.48 -3.59 -3.19
CA PRO A 44 -11.82 -3.65 -1.89
C PRO A 44 -10.30 -3.37 -2.00
N ILE A 45 -9.91 -2.37 -2.79
CA ILE A 45 -8.55 -2.01 -3.15
C ILE A 45 -8.36 -0.53 -2.88
N ILE A 46 -7.40 -0.19 -2.03
CA ILE A 46 -7.04 1.22 -1.76
C ILE A 46 -6.32 1.76 -3.00
N GLN A 47 -6.86 2.82 -3.61
CA GLN A 47 -6.16 3.50 -4.70
C GLN A 47 -5.13 4.45 -4.09
N LEU A 48 -3.90 4.41 -4.59
CA LEU A 48 -2.81 5.27 -4.15
C LEU A 48 -2.41 6.22 -5.27
N ASP A 49 -1.85 7.36 -4.88
CA ASP A 49 -1.05 8.21 -5.73
C ASP A 49 0.23 8.64 -5.01
N TYR A 50 1.02 9.49 -5.68
CA TYR A 50 2.24 10.08 -5.15
C TYR A 50 2.07 10.68 -3.74
N ASN A 51 0.95 11.36 -3.50
CA ASN A 51 0.72 12.10 -2.26
C ASN A 51 0.41 11.17 -1.08
N THR A 52 -0.18 10.01 -1.35
CA THR A 52 -0.67 9.11 -0.30
C THR A 52 0.20 7.88 -0.08
N PHE A 53 1.07 7.53 -1.04
CA PHE A 53 1.78 6.26 -1.03
C PHE A 53 2.60 6.05 0.25
N GLU A 54 3.49 6.98 0.59
CA GLU A 54 4.42 6.79 1.71
C GLU A 54 3.67 6.66 3.05
N ASP A 55 2.76 7.60 3.33
CA ASP A 55 1.99 7.63 4.57
C ASP A 55 1.06 6.42 4.72
N THR A 56 0.60 5.85 3.60
CA THR A 56 -0.30 4.70 3.61
C THR A 56 0.45 3.38 3.73
N ILE A 57 1.66 3.26 3.15
CA ILE A 57 2.39 2.00 3.05
C ILE A 57 3.42 1.82 4.16
N PHE A 58 4.15 2.88 4.50
CA PHE A 58 5.28 2.77 5.43
C PHE A 58 4.88 2.98 6.88
N GLY A 59 5.60 2.33 7.79
CA GLY A 59 5.39 2.44 9.23
C GLY A 59 4.09 1.82 9.76
N GLN A 60 3.40 1.03 8.93
CA GLN A 60 2.09 0.48 9.27
C GLN A 60 2.18 -0.77 10.16
N ASN A 61 1.13 -0.96 10.97
CA ASN A 61 0.99 -2.10 11.88
C ASN A 61 0.46 -3.38 11.20
N HIS A 62 0.30 -3.36 9.89
CA HIS A 62 -0.08 -4.48 9.05
C HIS A 62 0.67 -4.37 7.71
N ALA A 63 0.69 -5.45 6.94
CA ALA A 63 1.34 -5.50 5.64
C ALA A 63 0.47 -4.90 4.52
N PHE A 64 1.08 -4.62 3.37
CA PHE A 64 0.38 -4.22 2.15
C PHE A 64 0.77 -5.09 0.96
N VAL A 65 -0.20 -5.43 0.13
CA VAL A 65 0.02 -5.94 -1.22
C VAL A 65 -0.34 -4.82 -2.17
N VAL A 66 0.64 -4.34 -2.95
CA VAL A 66 0.46 -3.22 -3.87
C VAL A 66 0.66 -3.69 -5.30
N GLU A 67 -0.34 -3.46 -6.15
CA GLU A 67 -0.16 -3.56 -7.59
C GLU A 67 0.29 -2.22 -8.19
N PHE A 68 1.37 -2.27 -8.94
CA PHE A 68 1.81 -1.20 -9.81
C PHE A 68 1.35 -1.53 -11.24
N TYR A 69 0.48 -0.70 -11.81
CA TYR A 69 -0.12 -0.94 -13.12
C TYR A 69 -0.03 0.28 -14.04
N ALA A 70 -0.41 0.10 -15.31
CA ALA A 70 -0.66 1.17 -16.26
C ALA A 70 -2.05 0.95 -16.89
N ASP A 71 -2.89 1.99 -16.94
CA ASP A 71 -4.29 1.86 -17.40
C ASP A 71 -4.41 1.45 -18.88
N TRP A 72 -3.44 1.84 -19.72
CA TRP A 72 -3.37 1.46 -21.12
C TRP A 72 -2.78 0.07 -21.37
N CYS A 73 -2.19 -0.58 -20.36
CA CYS A 73 -1.51 -1.87 -20.52
C CYS A 73 -2.51 -3.03 -20.63
N GLY A 74 -2.43 -3.78 -21.74
CA GLY A 74 -3.32 -4.93 -21.99
C GLY A 74 -3.25 -6.01 -20.92
N HIS A 75 -2.05 -6.34 -20.43
CA HIS A 75 -1.89 -7.33 -19.35
C HIS A 75 -2.48 -6.84 -18.03
N CYS A 76 -2.36 -5.55 -17.69
CA CYS A 76 -2.97 -4.97 -16.49
C CYS A 76 -4.50 -5.05 -16.56
N ARG A 77 -5.07 -4.65 -17.70
CA ARG A 77 -6.52 -4.72 -17.92
C ARG A 77 -7.06 -6.15 -17.85
N ALA A 78 -6.31 -7.12 -18.38
CA ALA A 78 -6.66 -8.53 -18.30
C ALA A 78 -6.52 -9.08 -16.87
N PHE A 79 -5.55 -8.60 -16.09
CA PHE A 79 -5.31 -9.04 -14.72
C PHE A 79 -6.24 -8.39 -13.68
N ALA A 80 -6.72 -7.18 -13.93
CA ALA A 80 -7.61 -6.45 -13.05
C ALA A 80 -8.80 -7.26 -12.47
N PRO A 81 -9.56 -8.07 -13.24
CA PRO A 81 -10.59 -8.93 -12.65
C PRO A 81 -10.04 -9.92 -11.60
N HIS A 82 -8.87 -10.52 -11.84
CA HIS A 82 -8.23 -11.44 -10.90
C HIS A 82 -7.70 -10.74 -9.65
N PHE A 83 -7.14 -9.54 -9.82
CA PHE A 83 -6.69 -8.74 -8.68
C PHE A 83 -7.87 -8.33 -7.78
N ARG A 84 -9.02 -7.95 -8.36
CA ARG A 84 -10.26 -7.70 -7.61
C ARG A 84 -10.78 -8.94 -6.88
N GLU A 85 -10.80 -10.08 -7.56
CA GLU A 85 -11.21 -11.35 -6.96
C GLU A 85 -10.30 -11.71 -5.76
N PHE A 86 -8.99 -11.58 -5.92
CA PHE A 86 -8.03 -11.75 -4.83
C PHE A 86 -8.32 -10.79 -3.67
N ALA A 87 -8.47 -9.50 -3.94
CA ALA A 87 -8.71 -8.47 -2.93
C ALA A 87 -10.00 -8.74 -2.14
N ALA A 88 -11.07 -9.19 -2.82
CA ALA A 88 -12.31 -9.62 -2.19
C ALA A 88 -12.10 -10.88 -1.33
N GLY A 89 -11.33 -11.85 -1.83
CA GLY A 89 -11.05 -13.11 -1.14
C GLY A 89 -10.20 -12.98 0.13
N VAL A 90 -9.39 -11.92 0.24
CA VAL A 90 -8.55 -11.64 1.43
C VAL A 90 -9.10 -10.52 2.32
N ARG A 91 -10.34 -10.07 2.08
CA ARG A 91 -10.94 -8.95 2.84
C ARG A 91 -10.99 -9.19 4.35
N SER A 92 -11.15 -10.44 4.79
CA SER A 92 -11.14 -10.82 6.21
C SER A 92 -9.74 -10.81 6.84
N TRP A 93 -8.68 -10.64 6.05
CA TRP A 93 -7.29 -10.59 6.51
C TRP A 93 -6.82 -9.16 6.79
N HIS A 94 -7.72 -8.17 6.81
CA HIS A 94 -7.38 -6.74 6.87
C HIS A 94 -6.55 -6.31 8.09
N SER A 95 -6.53 -7.09 9.19
CA SER A 95 -5.65 -6.84 10.34
C SER A 95 -4.20 -7.30 10.13
N ILE A 96 -3.97 -8.13 9.10
CA ILE A 96 -2.67 -8.72 8.74
C ILE A 96 -2.16 -8.07 7.47
N VAL A 97 -3.01 -7.92 6.45
CA VAL A 97 -2.65 -7.39 5.14
C VAL A 97 -3.78 -6.58 4.51
N SER A 98 -3.41 -5.44 3.91
CA SER A 98 -4.29 -4.59 3.09
C SER A 98 -3.89 -4.69 1.62
N VAL A 99 -4.85 -4.45 0.72
CA VAL A 99 -4.62 -4.49 -0.73
C VAL A 99 -4.75 -3.08 -1.31
N ALA A 100 -3.77 -2.68 -2.10
CA ALA A 100 -3.71 -1.37 -2.73
C ALA A 100 -3.24 -1.46 -4.19
N ALA A 101 -3.47 -0.40 -4.95
CA ALA A 101 -2.99 -0.28 -6.32
C ALA A 101 -2.62 1.16 -6.67
N ILE A 102 -1.65 1.34 -7.56
CA ILE A 102 -1.18 2.64 -8.06
C ILE A 102 -1.05 2.61 -9.58
N ASN A 103 -1.61 3.62 -10.25
CA ASN A 103 -1.47 3.78 -11.70
C ASN A 103 -0.18 4.54 -12.03
N CYS A 104 0.86 3.83 -12.44
CA CYS A 104 2.14 4.39 -12.84
C CYS A 104 2.13 5.08 -14.23
N ALA A 105 1.07 4.92 -15.00
CA ALA A 105 0.90 5.68 -16.25
C ALA A 105 0.48 7.12 -15.99
N ASP A 106 -0.07 7.43 -14.81
CA ASP A 106 -0.37 8.81 -14.44
C ASP A 106 0.91 9.63 -14.26
N PRO A 107 1.04 10.81 -14.90
CA PRO A 107 2.21 11.68 -14.72
C PRO A 107 2.57 11.99 -13.27
N LEU A 108 1.57 12.09 -12.38
CA LEU A 108 1.77 12.30 -10.94
C LEU A 108 2.60 11.18 -10.30
N ASN A 109 2.44 9.94 -10.76
CA ASN A 109 2.99 8.75 -10.13
C ASN A 109 4.30 8.27 -10.76
N GLN A 110 4.70 8.80 -11.92
CA GLN A 110 5.84 8.30 -12.70
C GLN A 110 7.15 8.26 -11.89
N ASN A 111 7.48 9.35 -11.18
CA ASN A 111 8.69 9.43 -10.38
C ASN A 111 8.69 8.40 -9.24
N LEU A 112 7.58 8.31 -8.50
CA LEU A 112 7.42 7.31 -7.45
C LEU A 112 7.58 5.89 -8.00
N CYS A 113 6.96 5.56 -9.14
CA CYS A 113 7.10 4.23 -9.72
C CYS A 113 8.54 3.91 -10.15
N MET A 114 9.31 4.91 -10.62
CA MET A 114 10.74 4.74 -10.88
C MET A 114 11.54 4.50 -9.59
N GLU A 115 11.27 5.26 -8.52
CA GLU A 115 11.89 5.08 -7.20
C GLU A 115 11.56 3.71 -6.58
N GLN A 116 10.35 3.22 -6.82
CA GLN A 116 9.94 1.86 -6.46
C GLN A 116 10.51 0.80 -7.42
N ASN A 117 11.40 1.13 -8.36
CA ASN A 117 12.01 0.21 -9.31
C ASN A 117 10.99 -0.59 -10.16
N ILE A 118 9.95 0.10 -10.64
CA ILE A 118 8.91 -0.51 -11.47
C ILE A 118 9.25 -0.29 -12.95
N PHE A 119 9.66 -1.37 -13.63
CA PHE A 119 10.07 -1.33 -15.04
C PHE A 119 9.13 -2.12 -15.98
N GLY A 120 8.07 -2.72 -15.44
CA GLY A 120 7.10 -3.50 -16.18
C GLY A 120 5.79 -3.63 -15.42
N TYR A 121 4.71 -3.94 -16.15
CA TYR A 121 3.36 -3.98 -15.58
C TYR A 121 2.57 -5.22 -16.06
N PRO A 122 1.68 -5.77 -15.22
CA PRO A 122 1.52 -5.44 -13.80
C PRO A 122 2.70 -5.97 -12.98
N LEU A 123 3.06 -5.27 -11.91
CA LEU A 123 4.05 -5.74 -10.93
C LEU A 123 3.46 -5.67 -9.53
N ILE A 124 3.56 -6.77 -8.78
CA ILE A 124 3.03 -6.86 -7.42
C ILE A 124 4.17 -6.84 -6.41
N LYS A 125 4.03 -6.00 -5.38
CA LYS A 125 4.94 -5.99 -4.23
C LYS A 125 4.19 -6.24 -2.93
N TYR A 126 4.83 -7.01 -2.05
CA TYR A 126 4.43 -7.19 -0.66
C TYR A 126 5.32 -6.31 0.22
N TYR A 127 4.71 -5.37 0.93
CA TYR A 127 5.35 -4.54 1.96
C TYR A 127 5.03 -5.17 3.32
N PRO A 128 6.03 -5.73 4.04
CA PRO A 128 5.79 -6.32 5.36
C PRO A 128 5.34 -5.26 6.37
N ARG A 129 4.81 -5.71 7.51
CA ARG A 129 4.54 -4.82 8.64
C ARG A 129 5.81 -4.06 9.01
N ASN A 130 5.66 -2.78 9.35
CA ASN A 130 6.74 -1.87 9.68
C ASN A 130 7.76 -1.63 8.56
N ALA A 131 7.44 -1.93 7.29
CA ALA A 131 8.26 -1.50 6.16
C ALA A 131 8.54 0.00 6.25
N ARG A 132 9.79 0.41 6.04
CA ARG A 132 10.22 1.81 6.19
C ARG A 132 10.58 2.48 4.87
N TYR A 133 10.93 1.69 3.87
CA TYR A 133 11.34 2.18 2.56
C TYR A 133 11.12 1.09 1.50
N ALA A 134 11.25 1.47 0.23
CA ALA A 134 11.00 0.60 -0.94
C ALA A 134 11.76 -0.73 -0.92
N GLY A 135 12.97 -0.74 -0.37
CA GLY A 135 13.85 -1.92 -0.26
C GLY A 135 13.39 -2.99 0.72
N ASP A 136 12.45 -2.70 1.62
CA ASP A 136 11.84 -3.71 2.49
C ASP A 136 10.77 -4.55 1.75
N ALA A 137 10.34 -4.09 0.58
CA ALA A 137 9.31 -4.75 -0.20
C ALA A 137 9.83 -5.99 -0.91
N ILE A 138 9.01 -7.03 -0.96
CA ILE A 138 9.27 -8.27 -1.70
C ILE A 138 8.46 -8.22 -3.00
N THR A 139 9.12 -8.28 -4.15
CA THR A 139 8.42 -8.48 -5.43
C THR A 139 7.83 -9.89 -5.48
N LEU A 140 6.54 -9.99 -5.81
CA LEU A 140 5.84 -11.26 -5.95
C LEU A 140 5.82 -11.67 -7.43
N ASP A 141 6.67 -12.62 -7.80
CA ASP A 141 6.70 -13.17 -9.15
C ASP A 141 5.49 -14.08 -9.37
N LEU A 142 4.58 -13.66 -10.26
CA LEU A 142 3.37 -14.39 -10.61
C LEU A 142 3.65 -15.34 -11.78
N PRO A 143 3.81 -16.66 -11.55
CA PRO A 143 3.95 -17.62 -12.67
C PRO A 143 2.64 -17.73 -13.47
N GLU A 144 1.52 -17.47 -12.80
CA GLU A 144 0.19 -17.44 -13.37
C GLU A 144 -0.57 -16.21 -12.83
N HIS A 145 -1.18 -15.46 -13.74
CA HIS A 145 -1.94 -14.23 -13.47
C HIS A 145 -3.37 -14.55 -12.98
N SER A 146 -3.50 -15.33 -11.90
CA SER A 146 -4.78 -15.73 -11.31
C SER A 146 -4.91 -15.32 -9.83
N ALA A 147 -6.15 -15.17 -9.36
CA ALA A 147 -6.43 -14.81 -7.97
C ALA A 147 -5.91 -15.86 -6.97
N ALA A 148 -5.97 -17.15 -7.34
CA ALA A 148 -5.49 -18.26 -6.52
C ALA A 148 -3.96 -18.26 -6.37
N SER A 149 -3.24 -18.00 -7.48
CA SER A 149 -1.79 -17.84 -7.49
C SER A 149 -1.36 -16.70 -6.57
N LEU A 150 -1.99 -15.52 -6.73
CA LEU A 150 -1.70 -14.36 -5.89
C LEU A 150 -2.00 -14.62 -4.40
N ARG A 151 -3.14 -15.24 -4.09
CA ARG A 151 -3.49 -15.63 -2.71
C ARG A 151 -2.44 -16.54 -2.09
N THR A 152 -1.93 -17.51 -2.85
CA THR A 152 -0.91 -18.46 -2.38
C THR A 152 0.42 -17.74 -2.10
N LEU A 153 0.85 -16.85 -2.99
CA LEU A 153 2.08 -16.08 -2.80
C LEU A 153 2.00 -15.14 -1.60
N VAL A 154 0.87 -14.43 -1.44
CA VAL A 154 0.66 -13.53 -0.30
C VAL A 154 0.59 -14.31 1.01
N ALA A 155 -0.11 -15.45 1.04
CA ALA A 155 -0.13 -16.31 2.22
C ALA A 155 1.29 -16.80 2.58
N ARG A 156 2.10 -17.16 1.59
CA ARG A 156 3.51 -17.53 1.82
C ARG A 156 4.33 -16.37 2.36
N ALA A 157 4.16 -15.16 1.83
CA ALA A 157 4.85 -13.97 2.33
C ALA A 157 4.49 -13.67 3.79
N ILE A 158 3.21 -13.76 4.14
CA ILE A 158 2.71 -13.61 5.51
C ILE A 158 3.31 -14.68 6.42
N LEU A 159 3.32 -15.95 6.02
CA LEU A 159 3.90 -17.04 6.83
C LEU A 159 5.40 -16.84 7.05
N ASN A 160 6.13 -16.39 6.03
CA ASN A 160 7.56 -16.08 6.16
C ASN A 160 7.79 -14.92 7.14
N GLU A 161 6.95 -13.88 7.08
CA GLU A 161 7.01 -12.76 8.03
C GLU A 161 6.69 -13.21 9.46
N TYR A 162 5.64 -14.01 9.64
CA TYR A 162 5.26 -14.58 10.93
C TYR A 162 6.40 -15.40 11.54
N ASN A 163 6.99 -16.31 10.77
CA ASN A 163 8.09 -17.16 11.21
C ASN A 163 9.36 -16.36 11.57
N LYS A 164 9.49 -15.14 11.05
CA LYS A 164 10.62 -14.26 11.37
C LYS A 164 10.39 -13.44 12.63
N PHE A 165 9.21 -12.84 12.78
CA PHE A 165 8.97 -11.81 13.80
C PHE A 165 8.06 -12.25 14.95
N HIS A 166 7.21 -13.27 14.76
CA HIS A 166 6.31 -13.80 15.78
C HIS A 166 5.49 -12.71 16.51
N TYR A 167 4.84 -11.82 15.74
CA TYR A 167 4.00 -10.76 16.31
C TYR A 167 2.90 -11.35 17.20
N SER A 168 2.77 -10.86 18.42
CA SER A 168 1.86 -11.42 19.43
C SER A 168 0.37 -11.17 19.14
N ASP A 169 0.06 -10.16 18.33
CA ASP A 169 -1.27 -9.79 17.87
C ASP A 169 -1.69 -10.48 16.57
N TRP A 170 -0.80 -11.28 15.95
CA TRP A 170 -1.15 -12.11 14.81
C TRP A 170 -1.78 -13.43 15.25
N PRO A 171 -2.68 -14.03 14.43
CA PRO A 171 -3.20 -15.35 14.72
C PRO A 171 -2.07 -16.39 14.68
N GLN A 172 -2.19 -17.45 15.49
CA GLN A 172 -1.19 -18.51 15.48
C GLN A 172 -1.34 -19.38 14.22
N PHE A 173 -0.32 -19.33 13.36
CA PHE A 173 -0.26 -20.13 12.13
C PHE A 173 0.43 -21.50 12.31
N SER A 174 0.78 -21.89 13.54
CA SER A 174 1.51 -23.13 13.86
C SER A 174 0.87 -24.38 13.26
N HIS A 175 -0.46 -24.45 13.20
CA HIS A 175 -1.19 -25.59 12.64
C HIS A 175 -1.11 -25.72 11.11
N LEU A 176 -0.75 -24.65 10.39
CA LEU A 176 -0.61 -24.67 8.93
C LEU A 176 0.77 -25.14 8.46
N LEU A 177 1.76 -25.21 9.37
CA LEU A 177 3.13 -25.58 9.05
C LEU A 177 3.43 -27.08 9.23
N VAL A 178 2.49 -27.86 9.77
CA VAL A 178 2.67 -29.29 10.11
C VAL A 178 2.13 -30.23 9.01
N SER A 179 1.56 -29.69 7.94
CA SER A 179 0.90 -30.48 6.88
C SER A 179 1.70 -30.61 5.58
N GLY A 180 2.99 -30.26 5.59
CA GLY A 180 3.90 -30.34 4.44
C GLY A 180 4.81 -31.56 4.46
#